data_AF-A0A816U7F7-F1
#
_entry.id   AF-A0A816U7F7-F1
#
_cell.length_a   1.000
_cell.length_b   1.000
_cell.length_c   1.000
_cell.angle_alpha   90.00
_cell.angle_beta   90.00
_cell.angle_gamma   90.00
#
_symmetry.space_group_name_H-M   'P 1'
#
loop_
_entity.id
_entity.type
_entity.pdbx_description
1 polymer ?
#
loop_
_entity_poly.entity_id
_entity_poly.type
_entity_poly.pdbx_seq_one_letter_code
_entity_poly.pdbx_strand_id
1 'polypeptide(L)'
;MSDAYKQSVYCQSEAHYAFERRRCLIPLIMKPHYKPDGWLGIIASGKIYVDFAKIEFNLAYEKLKNEISQHRHQHTSQPTIKTKEKNHQDIPSTIPIPVDEASKSGEQYPIV
;
A
#
# COMPACT_ATOMS: atom_id res chain seq x y z
N MET A 1 -2.91 -2.28 9.26
CA MET A 1 -1.51 -2.61 8.97
C MET A 1 -1.13 -3.75 9.88
N SER A 2 -0.58 -4.77 9.25
CA SER A 2 -0.25 -6.08 9.79
C SER A 2 0.96 -6.60 9.03
N ASP A 3 1.62 -7.63 9.56
CA ASP A 3 2.79 -8.23 8.91
C ASP A 3 2.45 -8.81 7.52
N ALA A 4 1.28 -9.45 7.40
CA ALA A 4 0.79 -9.98 6.13
C ALA A 4 0.63 -8.89 5.05
N TYR A 5 0.12 -7.72 5.42
CA TYR A 5 0.01 -6.59 4.50
C TYR A 5 1.39 -6.08 4.05
N LYS A 6 2.36 -6.04 4.97
CA LYS A 6 3.74 -5.60 4.68
C LYS A 6 4.50 -6.60 3.77
N GLN A 7 4.27 -7.91 3.95
CA GLN A 7 4.92 -8.97 3.17
C GLN A 7 4.25 -9.19 1.80
N SER A 8 3.00 -8.74 1.66
CA SER A 8 2.23 -8.53 0.45
C SER A 8 2.94 -7.83 -0.72
N VAL A 9 3.47 -8.51 -1.75
CA VAL A 9 3.93 -7.81 -2.98
C VAL A 9 2.77 -7.08 -3.66
N TYR A 10 1.57 -7.67 -3.65
CA TYR A 10 0.38 -7.05 -4.20
C TYR A 10 0.01 -5.79 -3.40
N CYS A 11 -0.03 -5.90 -2.07
CA CYS A 11 -0.32 -4.77 -1.18
C CYS A 11 0.74 -3.66 -1.28
N GLN A 12 2.01 -4.02 -1.42
CA GLN A 12 3.10 -3.07 -1.64
C GLN A 12 2.90 -2.30 -2.95
N SER A 13 2.60 -3.01 -4.03
CA SER A 13 2.39 -2.41 -5.36
C SER A 13 1.19 -1.46 -5.35
N GLU A 14 0.07 -1.87 -4.74
CA GLU A 14 -1.13 -1.01 -4.59
C GLU A 14 -0.84 0.25 -3.77
N ALA A 15 -0.17 0.10 -2.62
CA ALA A 15 0.18 1.22 -1.76
C ALA A 15 1.13 2.19 -2.47
N HIS A 16 2.11 1.65 -3.20
CA HIS A 16 3.06 2.45 -3.98
C HIS A 16 2.35 3.22 -5.09
N TYR A 17 1.46 2.55 -5.83
CA TYR A 17 0.67 3.19 -6.87
C TYR A 17 -0.20 4.34 -6.32
N ALA A 18 -0.90 4.11 -5.20
CA ALA A 18 -1.69 5.16 -4.56
C ALA A 18 -0.81 6.34 -4.10
N PHE A 19 0.38 6.06 -3.57
CA PHE A 19 1.36 7.06 -3.16
C PHE A 19 1.87 7.89 -4.35
N GLU A 20 2.28 7.25 -5.45
CA GLU A 20 2.72 7.91 -6.69
C GLU A 20 1.63 8.81 -7.28
N ARG A 21 0.38 8.35 -7.24
CA ARG A 21 -0.79 9.11 -7.70
C ARG A 21 -1.23 10.21 -6.73
N ARG A 22 -0.48 10.45 -5.66
CA ARG A 22 -0.78 11.44 -4.61
C ARG A 22 -2.18 11.27 -4.06
N ARG A 23 -2.65 10.03 -3.94
CA ARG A 23 -3.95 9.76 -3.31
C ARG A 23 -3.83 9.99 -1.81
N CYS A 24 -4.93 10.42 -1.23
CA CYS A 24 -5.05 10.47 0.21
C CYS A 24 -4.98 9.04 0.76
N LEU A 25 -4.00 8.79 1.63
CA LEU A 25 -3.83 7.52 2.32
C LEU A 25 -4.19 7.73 3.79
N ILE A 26 -5.10 6.90 4.32
CA ILE A 26 -5.44 6.85 5.75
C ILE A 26 -4.89 5.54 6.30
N PRO A 27 -3.72 5.54 6.95
CA PRO A 27 -3.11 4.32 7.43
C PRO A 27 -3.86 3.78 8.66
N LEU A 28 -4.29 2.53 8.58
CA LEU A 28 -4.97 1.85 9.68
C LEU A 28 -3.98 0.92 10.38
N ILE A 29 -3.97 0.82 11.70
CA ILE A 29 -3.24 -0.21 12.45
C ILE A 29 -4.25 -1.24 12.95
N MET A 30 -4.00 -2.53 12.64
CA MET A 30 -4.95 -3.62 12.95
C MET A 30 -4.36 -4.66 13.91
N LYS A 31 -3.04 -4.61 14.15
CA LYS A 31 -2.33 -5.53 15.03
C LYS A 31 -1.76 -4.76 16.22
N PRO A 32 -1.92 -5.25 17.47
CA PRO A 32 -1.33 -4.63 18.65
C PRO A 32 0.19 -4.47 18.50
N HIS A 33 0.72 -3.35 18.96
CA HIS A 33 2.15 -3.01 18.95
C HIS A 33 2.80 -3.03 17.55
N TYR A 34 2.01 -3.03 16.48
CA TYR A 34 2.55 -2.97 15.13
C TYR A 34 3.20 -1.61 14.88
N LYS A 35 4.45 -1.64 14.43
CA LYS A 35 5.20 -0.45 14.01
C LYS A 35 5.50 -0.57 12.53
N PRO A 36 4.98 0.33 11.68
CA PRO A 36 5.31 0.32 10.26
C PRO A 36 6.79 0.66 10.07
N ASP A 37 7.47 -0.15 9.28
CA ASP A 37 8.90 -0.06 9.01
C ASP A 37 9.19 -0.38 7.53
N GLY A 38 10.44 -0.17 7.11
CA GLY A 38 10.85 -0.35 5.71
C GLY A 38 10.01 0.47 4.74
N TRP A 39 9.55 -0.16 3.66
CA TRP A 39 8.74 0.49 2.62
C TRP A 39 7.43 1.06 3.15
N LEU A 40 6.78 0.37 4.09
CA LEU A 40 5.49 0.79 4.63
C LEU A 40 5.64 1.99 5.57
N GLY A 41 6.75 2.02 6.34
CA GLY A 41 7.11 3.18 7.15
C GLY A 41 7.35 4.43 6.31
N ILE A 42 7.98 4.29 5.14
CA ILE A 42 8.20 5.41 4.21
C ILE A 42 6.86 5.93 3.66
N ILE A 43 5.98 5.04 3.18
CA ILE A 43 4.67 5.43 2.64
C ILE A 43 3.79 6.06 3.72
N ALA A 44 3.81 5.53 4.93
CA ALA A 44 2.99 6.03 6.04
C ALA A 44 3.61 7.23 6.77
N SER A 45 4.86 7.58 6.48
CA SER A 45 5.55 8.71 7.11
C SER A 45 4.75 10.00 6.97
N GLY A 46 4.70 10.77 8.07
CA GLY A 46 3.99 12.05 8.15
C GLY A 46 2.45 11.96 8.15
N LYS A 47 1.86 10.75 8.23
CA LYS A 47 0.41 10.55 8.25
C LYS A 47 -0.08 10.18 9.65
N ILE A 48 -1.32 10.58 9.96
CA ILE A 48 -2.00 10.19 11.20
C ILE A 48 -2.55 8.78 11.05
N TYR A 49 -2.27 7.92 12.03
CA TYR A 49 -2.74 6.53 12.05
C TYR A 49 -4.06 6.42 12.81
N VAL A 50 -5.00 5.64 12.27
CA VAL A 50 -6.14 5.14 13.06
C VAL A 50 -5.79 3.76 13.60
N ASP A 51 -5.60 3.67 14.91
CA ASP A 51 -5.19 2.44 15.58
C ASP A 51 -6.39 1.69 16.15
N PHE A 52 -6.83 0.62 15.47
CA PHE A 52 -7.91 -0.25 15.92
C PHE A 52 -7.47 -1.24 17.00
N ALA A 53 -6.17 -1.40 17.23
CA ALA A 53 -5.63 -2.34 18.21
C ALA A 53 -5.43 -1.70 19.59
N LYS A 54 -5.40 -0.36 19.67
CA LYS A 54 -5.17 0.38 20.92
C LYS A 54 -6.43 0.86 21.64
N ILE A 55 -7.53 1.07 20.91
CA ILE A 55 -8.77 1.64 21.45
C ILE A 55 -9.97 0.79 21.07
N GLU A 56 -11.09 1.01 21.76
CA GLU A 56 -12.37 0.38 21.46
C GLU A 56 -12.80 0.59 20.00
N PHE A 57 -13.38 -0.45 19.40
CA PHE A 57 -13.70 -0.50 17.97
C PHE A 57 -14.57 0.67 17.52
N ASN A 58 -15.65 0.98 18.27
CA ASN A 58 -16.57 2.07 17.93
C ASN A 58 -15.86 3.43 17.93
N LEU A 59 -14.91 3.63 18.85
CA LEU A 59 -14.14 4.87 18.92
C LEU A 59 -13.14 4.97 17.75
N ALA A 60 -12.48 3.87 17.40
CA ALA A 60 -11.61 3.80 16.21
C ALA A 60 -12.41 4.04 14.93
N TYR A 61 -13.61 3.48 14.84
CA TYR A 61 -14.51 3.66 13.72
C TYR A 61 -14.94 5.12 13.55
N GLU A 62 -15.34 5.80 14.62
CA GLU A 62 -15.69 7.23 14.56
C GLU A 62 -14.47 8.10 14.19
N LYS A 63 -13.27 7.77 14.68
CA LYS A 63 -12.03 8.43 14.24
C LYS A 63 -11.80 8.25 12.74
N LEU A 64 -11.92 7.03 12.23
CA LEU A 64 -11.76 6.74 10.81
C LEU A 64 -12.78 7.51 9.96
N LYS A 65 -14.05 7.52 10.38
CA LYS A 65 -15.12 8.25 9.69
C LYS A 65 -14.84 9.76 9.62
N ASN A 66 -14.29 10.33 10.69
CA ASN A 66 -13.88 11.73 10.72
C ASN A 66 -12.72 11.99 9.76
N GLU A 67 -11.68 11.16 9.75
CA GLU A 67 -10.54 11.28 8.82
C GLU A 67 -11.01 11.22 7.35
N ILE A 68 -11.87 10.26 7.01
CA ILE A 68 -12.45 10.14 5.66
C ILE A 68 -13.23 11.41 5.28
N SER A 69 -14.06 11.92 6.19
CA SER A 69 -14.87 13.10 5.94
C SER A 69 -13.99 14.34 5.73
N GLN A 70 -12.98 14.54 6.58
CA GLN A 70 -12.04 15.64 6.46
C GLN A 70 -11.30 15.62 5.11
N HIS A 71 -10.79 14.46 4.70
CA HIS A 71 -10.09 14.33 3.43
C HIS A 71 -10.98 14.52 2.21
N ARG A 72 -12.27 14.17 2.30
CA ARG A 72 -13.25 14.45 1.23
C ARG A 72 -13.41 15.95 0.99
N HIS A 73 -13.36 16.77 2.05
CA HIS A 73 -13.51 18.23 1.94
C HIS A 73 -12.24 18.93 1.42
N GLN A 74 -11.05 18.38 1.66
CA GLN A 74 -9.80 18.94 1.14
C GLN A 74 -9.62 18.72 -0.37
N HIS A 75 -10.27 17.70 -0.93
CA HIS A 75 -10.14 17.33 -2.34
C HIS A 75 -10.98 18.18 -3.32
N THR A 76 -11.91 19.00 -2.83
CA THR A 76 -12.73 19.90 -3.68
C THR A 76 -12.01 21.19 -4.08
N SER A 77 -10.78 21.43 -3.58
CA SER A 77 -10.02 22.67 -3.81
C SER A 77 -8.64 22.44 -4.46
N GLN A 78 -8.46 21.37 -5.23
CA GLN A 78 -7.24 21.19 -6.03
C GLN A 78 -7.44 21.84 -7.42
N PRO A 79 -6.69 22.90 -7.79
CA PRO A 79 -6.66 23.39 -9.15
C PRO A 79 -6.06 22.31 -10.06
N THR A 80 -6.68 22.09 -11.20
CA THR A 80 -6.17 21.24 -12.28
C THR A 80 -4.77 21.68 -12.67
N ILE A 81 -3.75 20.93 -12.25
CA ILE A 81 -2.43 21.03 -12.86
C ILE A 81 -2.59 20.63 -14.32
N LYS A 82 -2.44 21.60 -15.22
CA LYS A 82 -2.28 21.34 -16.66
C LYS A 82 -1.09 20.41 -16.83
N THR A 83 -1.34 19.16 -17.21
CA THR A 83 -0.31 18.25 -17.69
C THR A 83 0.32 18.90 -18.94
N LYS A 84 1.52 19.48 -18.78
CA LYS A 84 2.46 19.57 -19.90
C LYS A 84 2.92 18.14 -20.17
N GLU A 85 2.49 17.60 -21.30
CA GLU A 85 3.16 16.46 -21.94
C GLU A 85 4.66 16.76 -22.00
N LYS A 86 5.45 15.93 -21.32
CA LYS A 86 6.83 15.70 -21.68
C LYS A 86 6.89 14.26 -22.16
N ASN A 87 7.04 14.12 -23.47
CA ASN A 87 7.45 12.88 -24.14
C ASN A 87 8.70 12.33 -23.44
N HIS A 88 8.59 11.10 -22.94
CA HIS A 88 9.73 10.20 -22.83
C HIS A 88 9.26 8.85 -23.37
N GLN A 89 9.45 8.68 -24.67
CA GLN A 89 9.50 7.36 -25.30
C GLN A 89 10.79 6.67 -24.85
N ASP A 90 10.69 5.33 -24.79
CA ASP A 90 11.76 4.34 -24.62
C ASP A 90 12.19 3.97 -23.20
N ILE A 91 11.47 3.02 -22.58
CA ILE A 91 12.05 1.77 -22.04
C ILE A 91 11.01 0.62 -22.20
N PRO A 92 11.36 -0.58 -22.72
CA PRO A 92 10.40 -1.63 -23.04
C PRO A 92 9.76 -2.26 -21.80
N SER A 93 8.46 -2.54 -21.87
CA SER A 93 7.74 -3.44 -20.97
C SER A 93 8.29 -4.86 -21.08
N THR A 94 9.24 -5.23 -20.22
CA THR A 94 9.47 -6.62 -19.80
C THR A 94 10.19 -6.56 -18.46
N ILE A 95 9.46 -6.82 -17.37
CA ILE A 95 10.08 -7.31 -16.15
C ILE A 95 10.33 -8.80 -16.41
N PRO A 96 11.58 -9.29 -16.44
CA PRO A 96 11.83 -10.72 -16.47
C PRO A 96 11.34 -11.30 -15.14
N ILE A 97 10.36 -12.19 -15.22
CA ILE A 97 10.11 -13.17 -14.16
C ILE A 97 11.40 -14.01 -14.09
N PRO A 98 12.06 -14.17 -12.92
CA PRO A 98 13.12 -15.16 -12.79
C PRO A 98 12.48 -16.54 -12.96
N VAL A 99 12.57 -17.08 -14.18
CA VAL A 99 12.41 -18.51 -14.43
C VAL A 99 13.73 -19.16 -14.05
N ASP A 100 13.89 -19.52 -12.77
CA ASP A 100 14.97 -20.41 -12.39
C ASP A 100 14.67 -21.80 -12.96
N GLU A 101 15.24 -22.03 -14.13
CA GLU A 101 15.39 -23.31 -14.81
C GLU A 101 16.45 -24.13 -14.07
N ALA A 102 16.06 -24.79 -12.98
CA ALA A 102 16.84 -25.87 -12.41
C ALA A 102 16.43 -27.19 -13.10
N SER A 103 17.20 -27.59 -14.10
CA SER A 103 17.13 -28.90 -14.73
C SER A 103 17.56 -30.00 -13.72
N LYS A 104 16.69 -31.02 -13.57
CA LYS A 104 16.95 -32.41 -13.15
C LYS A 104 17.32 -32.72 -11.70
N SER A 105 16.36 -33.30 -10.98
CA SER A 105 16.46 -34.65 -10.41
C SER A 105 15.06 -35.11 -9.98
N GLY A 106 14.63 -36.29 -10.42
CA GLY A 106 13.27 -36.78 -10.20
C GLY A 106 13.00 -37.12 -8.73
N GLU A 107 11.77 -36.83 -8.29
CA GLU A 107 11.07 -37.64 -7.30
C GLU A 107 9.56 -37.41 -7.40
N GLN A 108 8.83 -38.50 -7.60
CA GLN A 108 7.39 -38.57 -7.71
C GLN A 108 6.80 -38.50 -6.28
N TYR A 109 5.97 -37.51 -5.97
CA TYR A 109 5.24 -37.49 -4.70
C TYR A 109 3.78 -37.97 -4.89
N PRO A 110 3.27 -38.86 -4.01
CA PRO A 110 1.96 -39.47 -4.18
C PRO A 110 0.82 -38.52 -3.79
N ILE A 111 -0.31 -38.70 -4.47
CA ILE A 111 -1.60 -38.12 -4.09
C ILE A 111 -2.16 -38.90 -2.89
N VAL A 112 -2.51 -38.19 -1.82
CA VAL A 112 -3.43 -38.66 -0.77
C VAL A 112 -4.56 -37.67 -0.66
#